data_AF-A0A0D3JUF3-F1
#
_entry.id   AF-A0A0D3JUF3-F1
#
_cell.length_a   1.000
_cell.length_b   1.000
_cell.length_c   1.000
_cell.angle_alpha   90.00
_cell.angle_beta   90.00
_cell.angle_gamma   90.00
#
_symmetry.space_group_name_H-M   'P 1'
#
loop_
_entity.id
_entity.type
_entity.pdbx_description
1 polymer ?
#
loop_
_entity_poly.entity_id
_entity_poly.type
_entity_poly.pdbx_seq_one_letter_code
_entity_poly.pdbx_strand_id
1 'polypeptide(L)'
;MPRRCWPPSVEEEEPPDDFVCPITTEVMSDPVMAADGHAYERTAIERWLATKSTSPLTGGELEHSILVPSHMLRRMIRDWEGARKAA
;
A
#
# COMPACT_ATOMS: atom_id res chain seq x y z
N MET A 1 9.28 -10.57 -40.94
CA MET A 1 8.41 -9.75 -40.07
C MET A 1 9.25 -9.26 -38.90
N PRO A 2 9.67 -7.98 -38.86
CA PRO A 2 10.43 -7.49 -37.73
C PRO A 2 9.49 -7.30 -36.55
N ARG A 3 9.80 -8.02 -35.48
CA ARG A 3 9.14 -7.93 -34.18
C ARG A 3 9.22 -6.48 -33.73
N ARG A 4 8.07 -5.88 -33.42
CA ARG A 4 7.97 -4.53 -32.86
C ARG A 4 8.80 -4.51 -31.57
N CYS A 5 9.93 -3.80 -31.57
CA CYS A 5 10.45 -3.24 -30.32
C CYS A 5 9.62 -1.99 -30.07
N TRP A 6 8.43 -2.23 -29.51
CA TRP A 6 7.59 -1.19 -28.93
C TRP A 6 8.42 -0.52 -27.81
N PRO A 7 8.69 0.79 -27.86
CA PRO A 7 9.13 1.49 -26.66
C PRO A 7 8.02 1.29 -25.63
N PRO A 8 8.28 1.01 -24.34
CA PRO A 8 7.21 0.96 -23.34
C PRO A 8 6.51 2.31 -23.39
N SER A 9 5.35 2.30 -24.06
CA SER A 9 4.53 3.47 -24.30
C SER A 9 3.77 3.69 -23.01
N VAL A 10 3.74 4.95 -22.60
CA VAL A 10 3.20 5.50 -21.36
C VAL A 10 3.93 5.04 -20.10
N GLU A 11 4.70 5.98 -19.54
CA GLU A 11 4.87 6.13 -18.10
C GLU A 11 3.48 6.28 -17.48
N GLU A 12 2.75 5.17 -17.41
CA GLU A 12 1.60 5.06 -16.52
C GLU A 12 2.21 5.19 -15.13
N GLU A 13 2.04 6.37 -14.54
CA GLU A 13 2.52 6.71 -13.20
C GLU A 13 1.70 5.90 -12.20
N GLU A 14 1.91 4.58 -12.18
CA GLU A 14 1.34 3.65 -11.25
C GLU A 14 1.83 4.03 -9.85
N PRO A 15 0.97 3.92 -8.82
CA PRO A 15 1.41 4.18 -7.46
C PRO A 15 2.62 3.28 -7.15
N PRO A 16 3.67 3.81 -6.52
CA PRO A 16 4.70 2.97 -5.91
C PRO A 16 4.04 1.86 -5.09
N ASP A 17 4.58 0.64 -5.15
CA ASP A 17 4.05 -0.50 -4.39
C ASP A 17 3.94 -0.18 -2.89
N ASP A 18 4.84 0.67 -2.37
CA ASP A 18 4.84 1.16 -0.99
C ASP A 18 3.58 1.97 -0.61
N PHE A 19 2.85 2.49 -1.60
CA PHE A 19 1.61 3.27 -1.39
C PHE A 19 0.37 2.41 -1.50
N VAL A 20 0.49 1.19 -2.02
CA VAL A 20 -0.62 0.27 -2.26
C VAL A 20 -0.77 -0.66 -1.07
N CYS A 21 -1.99 -0.77 -0.55
CA CYS A 21 -2.31 -1.70 0.51
C CYS A 21 -2.28 -3.13 -0.03
N PRO A 22 -1.52 -4.06 0.57
CA PRO A 22 -1.49 -5.46 0.13
C PRO A 22 -2.82 -6.21 0.27
N ILE A 23 -3.71 -5.71 1.13
CA ILE A 23 -5.02 -6.34 1.41
C ILE A 23 -6.08 -5.85 0.43
N THR A 24 -6.18 -4.53 0.25
CA THR A 24 -7.23 -3.93 -0.61
C THR A 24 -6.77 -3.78 -2.05
N THR A 25 -5.46 -3.90 -2.32
CA THR A 25 -4.83 -3.66 -3.63
C THR A 25 -5.12 -2.25 -4.17
N GLU A 26 -5.34 -1.30 -3.26
CA GLU A 26 -5.65 0.10 -3.54
C GLU A 26 -4.71 1.02 -2.78
N VAL A 27 -4.57 2.26 -3.25
CA VAL A 27 -3.75 3.29 -2.60
C VAL A 27 -4.26 3.55 -1.18
N MET A 28 -3.36 3.50 -0.19
CA MET A 28 -3.70 3.67 1.22
C MET A 28 -4.12 5.11 1.52
N SER A 29 -5.31 5.28 2.10
CA SER A 29 -5.76 6.57 2.61
C SER A 29 -5.24 6.83 4.03
N ASP A 30 -5.21 5.78 4.86
CA ASP A 30 -4.65 5.81 6.20
C ASP A 30 -3.64 4.68 6.39
N PRO A 31 -2.38 4.89 5.97
CA PRO A 31 -1.33 3.91 6.15
C PRO A 31 -0.98 3.74 7.63
N VAL A 32 -1.16 2.51 8.13
CA VAL A 32 -0.75 2.08 9.46
C VAL A 32 0.28 0.97 9.35
N MET A 33 1.33 1.03 10.15
CA MET A 33 2.32 -0.04 10.26
C MET A 33 1.86 -1.07 11.28
N ALA A 34 1.92 -2.34 10.88
CA ALA A 34 1.74 -3.47 11.79
C ALA A 34 3.08 -3.93 12.38
N ALA A 35 3.02 -4.88 13.32
CA ALA A 35 4.21 -5.44 13.99
C ALA A 35 5.21 -6.12 13.03
N ASP A 36 4.76 -6.48 11.83
CA ASP A 36 5.58 -7.07 10.78
C ASP A 36 6.42 -6.04 10.00
N GLY A 37 6.30 -4.75 10.32
CA GLY A 37 7.01 -3.66 9.65
C GLY A 37 6.42 -3.25 8.30
N HIS A 38 5.25 -3.78 7.93
CA HIS A 38 4.57 -3.43 6.68
C HIS A 38 3.43 -2.44 6.93
N ALA A 39 3.17 -1.61 5.92
CA ALA A 39 2.07 -0.66 5.94
C ALA A 39 0.82 -1.27 5.31
N TYR A 40 -0.32 -1.03 5.95
CA TYR A 40 -1.63 -1.45 5.49
C TYR A 40 -2.62 -0.29 5.61
N GLU A 41 -3.72 -0.37 4.87
CA GLU A 41 -4.87 0.49 5.11
C GLU A 41 -5.49 0.16 6.46
N ARG A 42 -5.69 1.18 7.32
CA ARG A 42 -6.26 1.05 8.66
C ARG A 42 -7.48 0.13 8.70
N THR A 43 -8.47 0.43 7.88
CA THR A 43 -9.75 -0.30 7.90
C THR A 43 -9.60 -1.76 7.46
N ALA A 44 -8.64 -2.04 6.59
CA ALA A 44 -8.39 -3.39 6.08
C ALA A 44 -7.67 -4.26 7.11
N ILE A 45 -6.62 -3.74 7.74
CA ILE A 45 -5.87 -4.48 8.77
C ILE A 45 -6.68 -4.63 10.06
N GLU A 46 -7.51 -3.66 10.43
CA GLU A 46 -8.43 -3.79 11.58
C GLU A 46 -9.44 -4.93 11.38
N ARG A 47 -10.01 -5.05 10.17
CA ARG A 47 -10.90 -6.17 9.82
C ARG A 47 -10.17 -7.51 9.79
N TRP A 48 -8.93 -7.52 9.32
CA TRP A 48 -8.10 -8.71 9.31
C TRP A 48 -7.80 -9.17 10.74
N LEU A 49 -7.32 -8.28 11.60
CA LEU A 49 -7.01 -8.52 13.02
C LEU A 49 -8.25 -8.93 13.84
N ALA A 50 -9.44 -8.51 13.44
CA ALA A 50 -10.68 -8.98 14.04
C ALA A 50 -10.94 -10.49 13.82
N THR A 51 -10.33 -11.08 12.79
CA THR A 51 -10.50 -12.50 12.42
C THR A 51 -9.23 -13.33 12.63
N LYS A 52 -8.05 -12.75 12.40
CA LYS A 52 -6.75 -13.42 12.38
C LYS A 52 -5.66 -12.53 12.95
N SER A 53 -4.83 -13.06 13.83
CA SER A 53 -3.67 -12.36 14.41
C SER A 53 -2.38 -12.59 13.61
N THR A 54 -2.47 -12.67 12.29
CA THR A 54 -1.32 -12.95 11.40
C THR A 54 -1.08 -11.80 10.44
N SER A 55 0.12 -11.72 9.86
CA SER A 55 0.45 -10.77 8.80
C SER A 55 -0.30 -11.17 7.52
N PRO A 56 -1.06 -10.25 6.90
CA PRO A 56 -1.73 -10.50 5.62
C PRO A 56 -0.74 -10.72 4.48
N LEU A 57 0.46 -10.13 4.55
CA LEU A 57 1.46 -10.19 3.49
C LEU A 57 2.35 -11.42 3.61
N THR A 58 2.86 -11.69 4.80
CA THR A 58 3.84 -12.78 5.02
C THR A 58 3.20 -14.07 5.53
N GLY A 59 1.97 -13.99 6.04
CA GLY A 59 1.30 -15.11 6.71
C GLY A 59 1.87 -15.45 8.09
N GLY A 60 2.90 -14.74 8.56
CA GLY A 60 3.51 -14.95 9.88
C GLY A 60 2.61 -14.48 11.03
N GLU A 61 2.82 -15.00 12.24
CA GLU A 61 2.09 -14.52 13.42
C GLU A 61 2.59 -13.12 13.82
N LEU A 62 1.65 -12.20 14.06
CA LEU A 62 2.00 -10.85 14.53
C LEU A 62 2.30 -10.91 16.02
N GLU A 63 3.44 -10.36 16.43
CA GLU A 63 3.79 -10.27 17.86
C GLU A 63 2.74 -9.50 18.66
N HIS A 64 2.11 -8.52 18.02
CA HIS A 64 1.06 -7.70 18.62
C HIS A 64 0.14 -7.10 17.54
N SER A 65 -1.10 -6.83 17.94
CA SER A 65 -2.13 -6.17 17.11
C SER A 65 -2.09 -4.64 17.20
N ILE A 66 -0.96 -4.07 17.65
CA ILE A 66 -0.79 -2.61 17.72
C ILE A 66 -0.51 -2.09 16.32
N LEU A 67 -1.32 -1.12 15.91
CA LEU A 67 -1.20 -0.45 14.62
C LEU A 67 -0.65 0.96 14.84
N VAL A 68 0.50 1.24 14.25
CA VAL A 68 1.17 2.54 14.39
C VAL A 68 0.88 3.39 13.15
N PRO A 69 0.16 4.52 13.26
CA PRO A 69 -0.12 5.37 12.10
C PRO A 69 1.17 5.98 11.51
N SER A 70 1.37 5.83 10.21
CA SER A 70 2.52 6.40 9.50
C SER A 70 2.14 7.74 8.87
N HIS A 71 2.40 8.84 9.60
CA HIS A 71 2.13 10.18 9.10
C HIS A 71 2.99 10.56 7.89
N MET A 72 4.23 10.05 7.83
CA MET A 72 5.14 10.28 6.70
C MET A 72 4.59 9.66 5.42
N LEU A 73 4.22 8.38 5.47
CA LEU A 73 3.67 7.67 4.31
C LEU A 73 2.35 8.30 3.85
N ARG A 74 1.48 8.68 4.79
CA ARG A 74 0.24 9.39 4.48
C ARG A 74 0.50 10.70 3.73
N ARG A 75 1.53 11.45 4.12
CA ARG A 75 1.89 12.70 3.43
C ARG A 75 2.39 12.41 2.01
N MET A 76 3.29 11.44 1.84
CA MET A 76 3.82 11.06 0.54
C MET A 76 2.72 10.62 -0.43
N ILE A 77 1.77 9.80 0.04
CA ILE A 77 0.63 9.36 -0.77
C ILE A 77 -0.24 10.54 -1.18
N ARG A 78 -0.57 11.44 -0.25
CA ARG A 78 -1.37 12.64 -0.57
C ARG A 78 -0.69 13.56 -1.57
N ASP A 79 0.62 13.76 -1.42
CA ASP A 79 1.40 14.58 -2.34
C ASP A 79 1.39 13.94 -3.75
N TRP A 80 1.53 12.61 -3.84
CA TRP A 80 1.42 11.85 -5.09
C TRP A 80 0.02 11.91 -5.73
N GLU A 81 -1.04 11.70 -4.94
CA GLU A 81 -2.43 11.84 -5.43
C GLU A 81 -2.74 13.26 -5.89
N GLY A 82 -2.22 14.26 -5.18
CA GLY A 82 -2.39 15.68 -5.51
C GLY A 82 -1.70 16.05 -6.81
N ALA A 83 -0.48 15.57 -7.04
CA ALA A 83 0.25 15.77 -8.28
C ALA A 83 -0.51 15.18 -9.48
N ARG A 84 -1.11 13.99 -9.33
CA ARG A 84 -1.90 13.33 -10.38
C ARG A 84 -3.24 14.00 -10.67
N LYS A 85 -3.92 14.57 -9.67
CA LYS A 85 -5.20 15.28 -9.86
C LYS A 85 -5.04 16.68 -10.46
N ALA A 86 -3.83 17.24 -10.42
CA ALA A 86 -3.52 18.57 -10.96
C ALA A 86 -2.94 18.54 -12.39
N ALA A 87 -2.71 17.34 -12.95
CA ALA A 87 -2.31 17.10 -14.33
C ALA A 87 -3.54 16.81 -15.21
#